data_AF-A0A914PCK8-F1
#
_entry.id   AF-A0A914PCK8-F1
#
_cell.length_a   1.000
_cell.length_b   1.000
_cell.length_c   1.000
_cell.angle_alpha   90.00
_cell.angle_beta   90.00
_cell.angle_gamma   90.00
#
_symmetry.space_group_name_H-M   'P 1'
#
loop_
_entity.id
_entity.type
_entity.pdbx_description
1 polymer ?
#
loop_
_entity_poly.entity_id
_entity_poly.type
_entity_poly.pdbx_seq_one_letter_code
_entity_poly.pdbx_strand_id
1 'polypeptide(L)'
;MFSYPECNLPKVLCHGDLTGSNITFGNHREVILINHWENVHYGSAAEDLSYLILTSLNPKDRRNNYLKIFRRYFYTLVDTRHIKFKLHEMKEFYLAFMKYAVFFSFPNLALILKSEKLNDHEKQGAVQRWESVLDDAFEYESGGYVSDNEHPLTAQNYDTRSVTDAVLRTRHSTDYPPFSP
;
A
#
# COMPACT_ATOMS: atom_id res chain seq x y z
N MET A 1 23.06 9.07 1.22
CA MET A 1 22.28 7.85 0.95
C MET A 1 21.51 7.56 2.23
N PHE A 2 20.20 7.74 2.25
CA PHE A 2 19.40 7.39 3.42
C PHE A 2 19.37 5.85 3.52
N SER A 3 19.69 5.32 4.70
CA SER A 3 19.61 3.88 4.96
C SER A 3 18.14 3.52 5.17
N TYR A 4 17.63 2.56 4.41
CA TYR A 4 16.35 1.92 4.70
C TYR A 4 16.37 1.27 6.09
N PRO A 5 15.21 1.03 6.72
CA PRO A 5 15.18 0.24 7.94
C PRO A 5 15.81 -1.13 7.67
N GLU A 6 16.76 -1.53 8.53
CA GLU A 6 17.27 -2.90 8.49
C GLU A 6 16.09 -3.85 8.69
N CYS A 7 15.88 -4.76 7.75
CA CYS A 7 14.83 -5.76 7.85
C CYS A 7 15.32 -7.12 7.34
N ASN A 8 14.77 -8.18 7.92
CA ASN A 8 15.05 -9.56 7.51
C ASN A 8 14.28 -9.98 6.25
N LEU A 9 13.57 -9.03 5.61
CA LEU A 9 12.83 -9.30 4.39
C LEU A 9 13.80 -9.56 3.23
N PRO A 10 13.45 -10.48 2.32
CA PRO A 10 14.31 -10.78 1.19
C PRO A 10 14.47 -9.55 0.30
N LYS A 11 15.68 -9.35 -0.22
CA LYS A 11 15.95 -8.34 -1.23
C LYS A 11 15.33 -8.76 -2.56
N VAL A 12 14.55 -7.86 -3.15
CA VAL A 12 13.91 -8.07 -4.45
C VAL A 12 14.13 -6.85 -5.33
N LEU A 13 13.87 -6.99 -6.63
CA LEU A 13 13.83 -5.85 -7.53
C LEU A 13 12.57 -5.03 -7.24
N CYS A 14 12.75 -3.81 -6.74
CA CYS A 14 11.69 -2.85 -6.47
C CYS A 14 11.62 -1.82 -7.58
N HIS A 15 10.41 -1.34 -7.86
CA HIS A 15 10.14 -0.21 -8.75
C HIS A 15 10.70 1.09 -8.16
N GLY A 16 10.60 1.27 -6.84
CA GLY A 16 11.15 2.43 -6.11
C GLY A 16 10.36 3.73 -6.24
N ASP A 17 9.24 3.71 -6.98
CA ASP A 17 8.25 4.80 -7.04
C ASP A 17 6.87 4.23 -7.44
N LEU A 18 6.51 3.07 -6.87
CA LEU A 18 5.23 2.44 -7.23
C LEU A 18 4.07 3.19 -6.57
N THR A 19 3.44 4.07 -7.34
CA THR A 19 2.26 4.84 -6.95
C THR A 19 1.07 4.50 -7.83
N GLY A 20 -0.14 4.81 -7.40
CA GLY A 20 -1.36 4.57 -8.19
C GLY A 20 -1.36 5.30 -9.54
N SER A 21 -0.68 6.44 -9.65
CA SER A 21 -0.53 7.17 -10.92
C SER A 21 0.43 6.50 -11.90
N ASN A 22 1.34 5.65 -11.42
CA ASN A 22 2.30 4.93 -12.24
C ASN A 22 1.73 3.57 -12.73
N ILE A 23 0.51 3.21 -12.34
CA ILE A 23 -0.16 1.97 -12.73
C ILE A 23 -1.35 2.31 -13.65
N THR A 24 -1.33 1.77 -14.86
CA THR A 24 -2.46 1.81 -15.78
C THR A 24 -3.34 0.58 -15.56
N PHE A 25 -4.60 0.82 -15.22
CA PHE A 25 -5.61 -0.24 -15.09
C PHE A 25 -6.48 -0.34 -16.33
N GLY A 26 -6.83 -1.57 -16.69
CA GLY A 26 -7.80 -1.85 -17.73
C GLY A 26 -9.24 -1.80 -17.24
N ASN A 27 -10.15 -2.06 -18.17
CA ASN A 27 -11.60 -1.95 -17.93
C ASN A 27 -12.10 -2.93 -16.86
N HIS A 28 -11.41 -4.05 -16.65
CA HIS A 28 -11.74 -5.06 -15.65
C HIS A 28 -10.83 -4.99 -14.41
N ARG A 29 -10.17 -3.85 -14.19
CA ARG A 29 -9.23 -3.60 -13.07
C ARG A 29 -7.97 -4.46 -13.11
N GLU A 30 -7.66 -5.05 -14.27
CA GLU A 30 -6.38 -5.68 -14.54
C GLU A 30 -5.28 -4.62 -14.66
N VAL A 31 -4.08 -4.94 -14.16
CA VAL A 31 -2.91 -4.09 -14.39
C VAL A 31 -2.47 -4.30 -15.83
N ILE A 32 -2.54 -3.25 -16.65
CA ILE A 32 -2.09 -3.26 -18.05
C ILE A 32 -0.59 -2.92 -18.11
N LEU A 33 -0.18 -1.89 -17.38
CA LEU A 33 1.16 -1.32 -17.47
C LEU A 33 1.57 -0.68 -16.16
N ILE A 34 2.84 -0.86 -15.80
CA ILE A 34 3.52 -0.12 -14.75
C ILE A 34 4.60 0.72 -15.44
N ASN A 35 4.54 2.04 -15.28
CA ASN A 35 5.43 3.02 -15.89
C ASN A 35 6.39 3.63 -14.87
N HIS A 36 7.41 4.36 -15.35
CA HIS A 36 8.36 5.13 -14.53
C HIS A 36 9.37 4.30 -13.72
N TRP A 37 10.07 3.39 -14.40
CA TRP A 37 11.07 2.47 -13.82
C TRP A 37 12.45 3.10 -13.52
N GLU A 38 12.61 4.42 -13.62
CA GLU A 38 13.88 5.13 -13.37
C GLU A 38 14.45 4.92 -11.96
N ASN A 39 13.61 4.62 -10.97
CA ASN A 39 13.99 4.40 -9.58
C ASN A 39 14.18 2.92 -9.22
N VAL A 40 14.31 2.05 -10.21
CA VAL A 40 14.48 0.61 -10.00
C VAL A 40 15.74 0.31 -9.18
N HIS A 41 15.59 -0.50 -8.13
CA HIS A 41 16.71 -0.86 -7.25
C HIS A 41 16.43 -2.16 -6.48
N TYR A 42 17.43 -2.67 -5.77
CA TYR A 42 17.24 -3.81 -4.85
C TYR A 42 16.75 -3.31 -3.49
N GLY A 43 15.46 -3.47 -3.25
CA GLY A 43 14.77 -3.07 -2.02
C GLY A 43 14.19 -4.25 -1.25
N SER A 44 13.36 -3.96 -0.27
CA SER A 44 12.66 -4.99 0.53
C SER A 44 11.42 -5.51 -0.18
N ALA A 45 11.07 -6.79 0.01
CA ALA A 45 9.84 -7.39 -0.53
C ALA A 45 8.53 -6.70 -0.07
N ALA A 46 8.58 -5.83 0.93
CA ALA A 46 7.45 -5.01 1.39
C ALA A 46 7.48 -3.57 0.86
N GLU A 47 8.54 -3.12 0.21
CA GLU A 47 8.80 -1.71 -0.08
C GLU A 47 7.79 -1.09 -1.04
N ASP A 48 7.71 -1.60 -2.26
CA ASP A 48 6.80 -1.08 -3.29
C ASP A 48 5.34 -1.14 -2.82
N LEU A 49 4.95 -2.22 -2.12
CA LEU A 49 3.61 -2.35 -1.58
C LEU A 49 3.33 -1.33 -0.46
N SER A 50 4.33 -1.06 0.40
CA SER A 50 4.23 -0.04 1.44
C SER A 50 4.06 1.34 0.81
N TYR A 51 4.92 1.69 -0.15
CA TYR A 51 4.91 2.98 -0.80
C TYR A 51 3.60 3.19 -1.58
N LEU A 52 3.10 2.17 -2.28
CA LEU A 52 1.81 2.21 -2.97
C LEU A 52 0.66 2.49 -2.01
N ILE A 53 0.59 1.75 -0.89
CA ILE A 53 -0.45 1.94 0.14
C ILE A 53 -0.40 3.35 0.71
N LEU A 54 0.79 3.85 1.07
CA LEU A 54 0.98 5.15 1.70
C LEU A 54 0.61 6.30 0.76
N THR A 55 1.01 6.21 -0.50
CA THR A 55 0.83 7.29 -1.48
C THR A 55 -0.54 7.29 -2.17
N SER A 56 -1.24 6.16 -2.20
CA SER A 56 -2.43 5.98 -3.06
C SER A 56 -3.74 5.79 -2.30
N LEU A 57 -3.72 5.36 -1.04
CA LEU A 57 -4.94 5.24 -0.24
C LEU A 57 -5.16 6.49 0.63
N ASN A 58 -6.43 6.85 0.82
CA ASN A 58 -6.79 7.85 1.83
C ASN A 58 -6.51 7.30 3.25
N PRO A 59 -6.40 8.17 4.26
CA PRO A 59 -5.93 7.78 5.59
C PRO A 59 -6.82 6.72 6.25
N LYS A 60 -8.14 6.84 6.09
CA LYS A 60 -9.10 5.89 6.64
C LYS A 60 -8.90 4.50 6.04
N ASP A 61 -8.87 4.42 4.71
CA ASP A 61 -8.71 3.13 4.03
C ASP A 61 -7.33 2.52 4.28
N ARG A 62 -6.29 3.34 4.33
CA ARG A 62 -4.93 2.92 4.65
C ARG A 62 -4.84 2.31 6.05
N ARG A 63 -5.24 3.06 7.08
CA ARG A 63 -5.17 2.65 8.49
C ARG A 63 -5.99 1.39 8.75
N ASN A 64 -7.12 1.23 8.04
CA ASN A 64 -8.02 0.09 8.19
C ASN A 64 -7.59 -1.16 7.37
N ASN A 65 -6.99 -0.98 6.19
CA ASN A 65 -6.85 -2.10 5.24
C ASN A 65 -5.43 -2.53 4.92
N TYR A 66 -4.38 -1.80 5.33
CA TYR A 66 -3.01 -2.12 4.93
C TYR A 66 -2.63 -3.58 5.25
N LEU A 67 -2.96 -4.08 6.46
CA LEU A 67 -2.62 -5.45 6.86
C LEU A 67 -3.39 -6.51 6.05
N LYS A 68 -4.63 -6.21 5.62
CA LYS A 68 -5.40 -7.09 4.72
C LYS A 68 -4.74 -7.19 3.34
N ILE A 69 -4.21 -6.08 2.83
CA ILE A 69 -3.46 -6.04 1.57
C ILE A 69 -2.15 -6.85 1.70
N PHE A 70 -1.37 -6.61 2.77
CA PHE A 70 -0.16 -7.38 3.05
C PHE A 70 -0.44 -8.87 3.19
N ARG A 71 -1.52 -9.25 3.87
CA ARG A 71 -1.93 -10.65 4.01
C ARG A 71 -2.18 -11.31 2.66
N ARG A 72 -2.87 -10.63 1.74
CA ARG A 72 -3.14 -11.15 0.40
C ARG A 72 -1.85 -11.34 -0.39
N TYR A 73 -0.96 -10.36 -0.35
CA TYR A 73 0.35 -10.44 -1.02
C TYR A 73 1.22 -11.56 -0.43
N PHE A 74 1.32 -11.64 0.90
CA PHE A 74 2.10 -12.64 1.62
C PHE A 74 1.66 -14.07 1.29
N TYR A 75 0.36 -14.38 1.38
CA TYR A 75 -0.10 -15.74 1.08
C TYR A 75 0.03 -16.10 -0.40
N THR A 76 -0.10 -15.14 -1.32
CA THR A 76 0.20 -15.37 -2.74
C THR A 76 1.67 -15.74 -2.95
N LEU A 77 2.60 -15.16 -2.18
CA LEU A 77 4.00 -15.53 -2.20
C LEU A 77 4.25 -16.92 -1.58
N VAL A 78 3.59 -17.25 -0.47
CA VAL A 78 3.67 -18.60 0.15
C VAL A 78 3.25 -19.69 -0.84
N ASP A 79 2.15 -19.44 -1.57
CA ASP A 79 1.59 -20.41 -2.52
C ASP A 79 2.51 -20.65 -3.73
N THR A 80 3.37 -19.69 -4.05
CA THR A 80 4.19 -19.71 -5.26
C THR A 80 5.69 -19.92 -4.99
N ARG A 81 6.16 -19.67 -3.76
CA ARG A 81 7.57 -19.66 -3.40
C ARG A 81 7.78 -20.11 -1.95
N HIS A 82 8.92 -20.74 -1.69
CA HIS A 82 9.35 -21.01 -0.32
C HIS A 82 9.88 -19.72 0.34
N ILE A 83 9.05 -19.02 1.10
CA ILE A 83 9.44 -17.81 1.83
C ILE A 83 9.99 -18.13 3.23
N LYS A 84 10.92 -17.30 3.72
CA LYS A 84 11.54 -17.45 5.05
C LYS A 84 11.12 -16.40 6.07
N PHE A 85 10.44 -15.35 5.61
CA PHE A 85 9.97 -14.25 6.45
C PHE A 85 8.49 -14.45 6.79
N LYS A 86 8.02 -13.72 7.80
CA LYS A 86 6.67 -13.78 8.35
C LYS A 86 5.91 -12.49 8.04
N LEU A 87 4.58 -12.58 8.05
CA LEU A 87 3.71 -11.42 7.79
C LEU A 87 3.95 -10.25 8.76
N HIS A 88 4.29 -10.51 10.03
CA HIS A 88 4.57 -9.44 10.99
C HIS A 88 5.82 -8.63 10.61
N GLU A 89 6.83 -9.24 9.99
CA GLU A 89 8.03 -8.53 9.54
C GLU A 89 7.69 -7.55 8.41
N MET A 90 6.69 -7.86 7.57
CA MET A 90 6.16 -6.91 6.58
C MET A 90 5.41 -5.75 7.24
N LYS A 91 4.63 -6.03 8.30
CA LYS A 91 3.93 -5.00 9.08
C LYS A 91 4.94 -4.06 9.76
N GLU A 92 5.95 -4.60 10.42
CA GLU A 92 7.01 -3.83 11.07
C GLU A 92 7.76 -2.97 10.06
N PHE A 93 8.12 -3.54 8.91
CA PHE A 93 8.72 -2.77 7.82
C PHE A 93 7.81 -1.63 7.38
N TYR A 94 6.54 -1.89 7.08
CA TYR A 94 5.58 -0.88 6.63
C TYR A 94 5.48 0.30 7.61
N LEU A 95 5.34 0.01 8.90
CA LEU A 95 5.26 1.02 9.95
C LEU A 95 6.56 1.86 10.02
N ALA A 96 7.71 1.19 10.05
CA ALA A 96 9.02 1.86 10.07
C ALA A 96 9.29 2.65 8.77
N PHE A 97 8.69 2.24 7.64
CA PHE A 97 8.88 2.82 6.33
C PHE A 97 8.12 4.14 6.13
N MET A 98 7.10 4.45 6.93
CA MET A 98 6.26 5.63 6.75
C MET A 98 7.06 6.93 6.66
N LYS A 99 8.01 7.15 7.58
CA LYS A 99 8.87 8.34 7.56
C LYS A 99 9.71 8.44 6.29
N TYR A 100 10.18 7.30 5.77
CA TYR A 100 10.96 7.26 4.53
C TYR A 100 10.07 7.59 3.33
N ALA A 101 8.84 7.09 3.30
CA ALA A 101 7.88 7.45 2.26
C ALA A 101 7.59 8.97 2.24
N VAL A 102 7.49 9.62 3.41
CA VAL A 102 7.35 11.10 3.50
C VAL A 102 8.54 11.81 2.85
N PHE A 103 9.76 11.41 3.20
CA PHE A 103 10.98 12.02 2.64
C PHE A 103 11.14 11.77 1.15
N PHE A 104 10.89 10.54 0.69
CA PHE A 104 11.05 10.16 -0.72
C PHE A 104 9.97 10.76 -1.63
N SER A 105 8.75 10.97 -1.12
CA SER A 105 7.67 11.58 -1.89
C SER A 105 7.73 13.11 -1.93
N PHE A 106 8.53 13.76 -1.07
CA PHE A 106 8.62 15.22 -1.00
C PHE A 106 9.08 15.89 -2.32
N PRO A 107 10.12 15.41 -3.03
CA PRO A 107 10.48 15.96 -4.35
C PRO A 107 9.33 15.91 -5.36
N ASN A 108 8.57 14.81 -5.37
CA ASN A 108 7.40 14.66 -6.25
C ASN A 108 6.29 15.64 -5.87
N LEU A 109 6.03 15.85 -4.58
CA LEU A 109 5.10 16.89 -4.12
C LEU A 109 5.56 18.30 -4.57
N ALA A 110 6.85 18.61 -4.43
CA ALA A 110 7.38 19.90 -4.85
C ALA A 110 7.21 20.15 -6.36
N LEU A 111 7.35 19.11 -7.19
CA LEU A 111 7.09 19.18 -8.62
C LEU A 111 5.59 19.39 -8.92
N ILE A 112 4.70 18.69 -8.21
CA ILE A 112 3.24 18.87 -8.32
C ILE A 112 2.84 20.31 -8.00
N LEU A 113 3.35 20.87 -6.90
CA LEU A 113 3.04 22.23 -6.46
C LEU A 113 3.50 23.30 -7.47
N LYS A 114 4.66 23.08 -8.10
CA LYS A 114 5.21 23.96 -9.15
C LYS A 114 4.57 23.78 -10.52
N SER A 115 3.81 22.70 -10.74
CA SER A 115 3.19 22.43 -12.03
C SER A 115 2.15 23.49 -12.37
N GLU A 116 2.29 24.13 -13.53
CA GLU A 116 1.27 25.03 -14.10
C GLU A 116 0.10 24.26 -14.73
N LYS A 117 0.27 22.96 -14.96
CA LYS A 117 -0.75 22.10 -15.60
C LYS A 117 -1.83 21.62 -14.64
N LEU A 118 -1.54 21.62 -13.33
CA LEU A 118 -2.43 21.13 -12.29
C LEU A 118 -3.18 22.29 -11.66
N ASN A 119 -4.47 22.09 -11.40
CA ASN A 119 -5.29 23.07 -10.70
C ASN A 119 -5.08 23.00 -9.17
N ASP A 120 -5.61 24.00 -8.46
CA ASP A 120 -5.44 24.11 -7.00
C ASP A 120 -6.06 22.93 -6.24
N HIS A 121 -7.14 22.34 -6.75
CA HIS A 121 -7.77 21.17 -6.13
C HIS A 121 -6.88 19.93 -6.22
N GLU A 122 -6.24 19.69 -7.37
CA GLU A 122 -5.29 18.59 -7.56
C GLU A 122 -4.05 18.76 -6.66
N LYS A 123 -3.53 19.98 -6.58
CA LYS A 123 -2.41 20.33 -5.69
C LYS A 123 -2.77 20.11 -4.23
N GLN A 124 -3.95 20.57 -3.82
CA GLN A 124 -4.45 20.38 -2.46
C GLN A 124 -4.61 18.90 -2.13
N GLY A 125 -5.11 18.09 -3.06
CA GLY A 125 -5.21 16.63 -2.88
C GLY A 125 -3.86 15.94 -2.72
N ALA A 126 -2.82 16.43 -3.41
CA ALA A 126 -1.45 15.94 -3.22
C ALA A 126 -0.87 16.33 -1.84
N VAL A 127 -1.08 17.58 -1.41
CA VAL A 127 -0.68 18.06 -0.08
C VAL A 127 -1.36 17.25 1.01
N GLN A 128 -2.69 17.11 0.97
CA GLN A 128 -3.45 16.34 1.97
C GLN A 128 -3.00 14.88 2.06
N ARG A 129 -2.70 14.24 0.93
CA ARG A 129 -2.16 12.87 0.93
C ARG A 129 -0.82 12.82 1.63
N TRP A 130 0.11 13.69 1.25
CA TRP A 130 1.44 13.75 1.84
C TRP A 130 1.40 14.08 3.34
N GLU A 131 0.64 15.10 3.73
CA GLU A 131 0.43 15.48 5.14
C GLU A 131 -0.14 14.32 5.96
N SER A 132 -1.11 13.57 5.42
CA SER A 132 -1.67 12.45 6.16
C SER A 132 -0.69 11.30 6.41
N VAL A 133 0.32 11.13 5.54
CA VAL A 133 1.38 10.14 5.73
C VAL A 133 2.42 10.67 6.71
N LEU A 134 2.67 11.99 6.71
CA LEU A 134 3.48 12.66 7.72
C LEU A 134 2.85 12.51 9.11
N ASP A 135 1.54 12.71 9.24
CA ASP A 135 0.82 12.53 10.50
C ASP A 135 0.91 11.07 10.98
N ASP A 136 0.70 10.10 10.08
CA ASP A 136 0.85 8.67 10.40
C ASP A 136 2.27 8.35 10.89
N ALA A 137 3.29 8.87 10.20
CA ALA A 137 4.68 8.67 10.57
C ALA A 137 5.00 9.32 11.93
N PHE A 138 4.48 10.52 12.18
CA PHE A 138 4.66 11.23 13.45
C PHE A 138 3.98 10.51 14.62
N GLU A 139 2.75 10.05 14.42
CA GLU A 139 2.02 9.23 15.40
C GLU A 139 2.78 7.94 15.70
N TYR A 140 3.36 7.29 14.69
CA TYR A 140 4.12 6.06 14.87
C TYR A 140 5.39 6.28 15.69
N GLU A 141 6.18 7.30 15.36
CA GLU A 141 7.40 7.65 16.11
C GLU A 141 7.08 8.12 17.54
N SER A 142 5.91 8.73 17.74
CA SER A 142 5.45 9.18 19.07
C SER A 142 4.78 8.07 19.89
N GLY A 143 4.63 6.87 19.33
CA GLY A 143 3.95 5.73 19.98
C GLY A 143 2.42 5.85 20.04
N GLY A 144 1.83 6.81 19.34
CA GLY A 144 0.39 7.06 19.28
C GLY A 144 -0.33 6.42 18.09
N TYR A 145 0.40 5.75 17.19
CA TYR A 145 -0.21 5.18 15.98
C TYR A 145 -1.12 3.99 16.29
N VAL A 146 -2.41 4.16 16.00
CA VAL A 146 -3.42 3.10 16.11
C VAL A 146 -3.75 2.60 14.70
N SER A 147 -3.23 1.42 14.37
CA SER A 147 -3.55 0.71 13.12
C SER A 147 -4.74 -0.22 13.33
N ASP A 148 -5.45 -0.62 12.26
CA ASP A 148 -6.66 -1.45 12.40
C ASP A 148 -6.48 -2.64 13.33
N ASN A 149 -7.60 -2.89 14.02
CA ASN A 149 -7.84 -3.97 14.95
C ASN A 149 -7.20 -5.26 14.44
N GLU A 150 -6.23 -5.76 15.20
CA GLU A 150 -6.03 -7.19 15.25
C GLU A 150 -7.34 -7.79 15.75
N HIS A 151 -8.31 -8.02 14.85
CA HIS A 151 -9.16 -9.16 15.03
C HIS A 151 -8.24 -10.34 14.70
N PRO A 152 -7.69 -11.04 15.70
CA PRO A 152 -7.37 -12.42 15.45
C PRO A 152 -8.68 -13.00 14.93
N LEU A 153 -8.67 -13.45 13.69
CA LEU A 153 -9.39 -14.68 13.42
C LEU A 153 -8.67 -15.69 14.30
N THR A 154 -9.06 -15.72 15.57
CA THR A 154 -8.73 -16.79 16.49
C THR A 154 -9.01 -18.06 15.74
N ALA A 155 -8.10 -19.01 15.86
CA ALA A 155 -8.15 -20.32 15.25
C ALA A 155 -9.41 -21.08 15.69
N GLN A 156 -10.56 -20.71 15.14
CA GLN A 156 -11.81 -21.44 15.25
C GLN A 156 -12.44 -21.49 13.86
N ASN A 157 -12.32 -22.69 13.28
CA ASN A 157 -13.11 -23.24 12.19
C ASN A 157 -12.75 -22.77 10.78
N TYR A 158 -11.55 -23.16 10.34
CA TYR A 158 -11.38 -23.59 8.94
C TYR A 158 -12.08 -24.94 8.75
N ASP A 159 -13.41 -24.92 8.66
CA ASP A 159 -14.13 -26.02 8.01
C ASP A 159 -14.10 -25.74 6.50
N THR A 160 -13.41 -26.62 5.77
CA THR A 160 -13.09 -26.48 4.33
C THR A 160 -14.32 -26.60 3.41
N ARG A 161 -15.54 -26.56 3.95
CA ARG A 161 -16.79 -26.73 3.21
C ARG A 161 -17.62 -25.45 3.01
N SER A 162 -17.33 -24.33 3.67
CA SER A 162 -18.19 -23.12 3.55
C SER A 162 -17.70 -22.06 2.56
N VAL A 163 -16.47 -22.17 2.04
CA VAL A 163 -15.89 -21.17 1.12
C VAL A 163 -16.58 -21.22 -0.25
N THR A 164 -17.10 -22.36 -0.67
CA THR A 164 -17.83 -22.51 -1.94
C THR A 164 -19.20 -21.82 -1.96
N ASP A 165 -19.86 -21.67 -0.81
CA ASP A 165 -21.21 -21.08 -0.75
C ASP A 165 -21.20 -19.55 -0.60
N ALA A 166 -20.15 -18.99 0.02
CA ALA A 166 -20.03 -17.53 0.19
C ALA A 166 -19.69 -16.80 -1.11
N VAL A 167 -19.00 -17.46 -2.05
CA VAL A 167 -18.63 -16.89 -3.36
C VAL A 167 -19.85 -16.79 -4.31
N LEU A 168 -20.90 -17.58 -4.06
CA LEU A 168 -22.12 -17.58 -4.89
C LEU A 168 -23.16 -16.52 -4.47
N ARG A 169 -23.11 -15.99 -3.25
CA ARG A 169 -24.11 -15.02 -2.75
C ARG A 169 -23.80 -13.54 -2.98
N THR A 170 -22.57 -13.18 -3.31
CA THR A 170 -22.16 -11.77 -3.54
C THR A 170 -22.40 -11.27 -4.97
N ARG A 171 -23.02 -12.08 -5.85
CA ARG A 171 -23.35 -11.68 -7.24
C ARG A 171 -24.60 -10.79 -7.39
N HIS A 172 -25.29 -10.42 -6.32
CA HIS A 172 -26.47 -9.55 -6.39
C HIS A 172 -26.40 -8.43 -5.35
N SER A 173 -25.73 -7.32 -5.71
CA SER A 173 -25.99 -5.96 -5.20
C SER A 173 -24.81 -5.04 -5.53
N THR A 174 -24.84 -4.39 -6.69
CA THR A 174 -23.98 -3.24 -6.98
C THR A 174 -24.80 -2.15 -7.64
N ASP A 175 -25.26 -1.19 -6.83
CA ASP A 175 -25.65 0.14 -7.31
C ASP A 175 -24.83 1.18 -6.55
N TYR A 176 -23.71 1.58 -7.15
CA TYR A 176 -23.08 2.88 -6.91
C TYR A 176 -22.50 3.39 -8.23
N PRO A 177 -22.63 4.70 -8.52
CA PRO A 177 -22.33 5.24 -9.84
C PRO A 177 -20.81 5.35 -10.08
N PRO A 178 -20.38 5.32 -11.36
CA PRO A 178 -18.97 5.41 -11.74
C PRO A 178 -18.42 6.83 -11.59
N PHE A 179 -17.13 6.93 -11.27
CA PHE A 179 -16.36 8.17 -11.37
C PHE A 179 -16.16 8.54 -12.85
N SER A 180 -16.50 9.78 -13.20
CA SER A 180 -16.32 10.38 -14.51
C SER A 180 -14.85 10.75 -14.78
N PRO A 181 -14.44 10.78 -16.07
CA PRO A 181 -13.04 10.76 -16.51
C PRO A 181 -12.23 12.02 -16.20
#